data_AF-A0A1V6PC91-F1
#
_entry.id   AF-A0A1V6PC91-F1
#
_cell.length_a   1.000
_cell.length_b   1.000
_cell.length_c   1.000
_cell.angle_alpha   90.00
_cell.angle_beta   90.00
_cell.angle_gamma   90.00
#
_symmetry.space_group_name_H-M   'P 1'
#
loop_
_entity.id
_entity.type
_entity.pdbx_description
1 polymer ?
#
loop_
_entity_poly.entity_id
_entity_poly.type
_entity_poly.pdbx_seq_one_letter_code
_entity_poly.pdbx_strand_id
1 'polypeptide(L)'
;MTQTHNILVLPGDGIGPEVMAEAIKVLKALETPQHKFELRQELIGGCSIDATGKSITEEVKQAALNSDAVLFAAVGGPKWDNARRGLDGPEGGLLQLRKTMDIYANLRPCSASSPSASIAKEFSPFRQEIIEGVDFVVVRENCGGAYFGRKVEDATYAMDEWGYSEPEIQRVTRLAAEVALRHDPPWPVISLDKANVLASSRLWRRVVEKTITTEYPQVKLVHQLADSASLIMATNPRSLNGVILADNTFGDMLSDQAGSIVGTLGVLPSASLNGLPGDKKLQTRPYGLYEPTHGSAPTIAGQDIANPVAMILCVALMFRYSLNMEAEARRVEDAVRKVLDSGLRTPDLGGKYYRLSSTTEIPLPFDHYPLSCLHIHMSLQTQQCLQQREAMPPGIPPAGSCAMRLEGLEKMSDKQKKELMEAISTDIRAFILCLHEHIKAGNIDAEQTESFDQVVKLIQGTDVEHRKMLTRRVWRLRKERHLVRKEYREYFRTTEILALAHKSKVQKLDKTVKELLAQVVALQEERELLHLSKEKKDEKGKENENEKRDEDPEDHSSLAEQHISSDQKQDLST
;
A
#
# COMPACT_ATOMS: atom_id res chain seq x y z
N MET A 1 37.20 -2.10 -13.18
CA MET A 1 36.76 -3.36 -12.53
C MET A 1 35.25 -3.31 -12.45
N THR A 2 34.57 -4.41 -12.76
CA THR A 2 33.11 -4.51 -12.59
C THR A 2 32.79 -4.58 -11.11
N GLN A 3 31.87 -3.73 -10.64
CA GLN A 3 31.34 -3.79 -9.28
C GLN A 3 30.08 -4.65 -9.29
N THR A 4 30.11 -5.74 -8.53
CA THR A 4 28.95 -6.60 -8.28
C THR A 4 28.30 -6.18 -6.97
N HIS A 5 26.97 -6.05 -6.97
CA HIS A 5 26.17 -5.78 -5.78
C HIS A 5 25.28 -6.98 -5.48
N ASN A 6 25.33 -7.48 -4.25
CA ASN A 6 24.56 -8.62 -3.77
C ASN A 6 23.22 -8.16 -3.21
N ILE A 7 22.12 -8.56 -3.83
CA ILE A 7 20.77 -8.13 -3.45
C ILE A 7 19.97 -9.35 -3.00
N LEU A 8 19.51 -9.34 -1.74
CA LEU A 8 18.54 -10.30 -1.27
C LEU A 8 17.14 -9.88 -1.73
N VAL A 9 16.41 -10.81 -2.34
CA VAL A 9 15.07 -10.60 -2.85
C VAL A 9 14.09 -11.44 -2.04
N LEU A 10 13.14 -10.77 -1.39
CA LEU A 10 12.12 -11.35 -0.53
C LEU A 10 10.72 -10.98 -1.06
N PRO A 11 10.18 -11.73 -2.04
CA PRO A 11 8.88 -11.41 -2.62
C PRO A 11 7.72 -11.60 -1.64
N GLY A 12 7.83 -12.57 -0.73
CA GLY A 12 6.81 -12.85 0.29
C GLY A 12 5.46 -13.27 -0.28
N ASP A 13 4.37 -12.71 0.24
CA ASP A 13 3.00 -13.21 0.08
C ASP A 13 2.10 -12.32 -0.80
N GLY A 14 0.97 -12.89 -1.24
CA GLY A 14 -0.08 -12.16 -1.97
C GLY A 14 0.43 -11.61 -3.31
N ILE A 15 0.30 -10.31 -3.53
CA ILE A 15 0.80 -9.61 -4.74
C ILE A 15 2.32 -9.49 -4.78
N GLY A 16 3.02 -9.80 -3.68
CA GLY A 16 4.45 -9.59 -3.52
C GLY A 16 5.30 -10.19 -4.65
N PRO A 17 5.10 -11.47 -5.03
CA PRO A 17 5.76 -12.08 -6.19
C PRO A 17 5.54 -11.34 -7.51
N GLU A 18 4.33 -10.80 -7.76
CA GLU A 18 4.00 -10.11 -9.00
C GLU A 18 4.72 -8.76 -9.10
N VAL A 19 4.64 -7.92 -8.05
CA VAL A 19 5.27 -6.59 -8.06
C VAL A 19 6.80 -6.69 -8.01
N MET A 20 7.34 -7.69 -7.31
CA MET A 20 8.78 -7.94 -7.26
C MET A 20 9.33 -8.34 -8.63
N ALA A 21 8.61 -9.17 -9.39
CA ALA A 21 9.03 -9.57 -10.73
C ALA A 21 9.21 -8.35 -11.66
N GLU A 22 8.32 -7.36 -11.57
CA GLU A 22 8.44 -6.12 -12.36
C GLU A 22 9.60 -5.24 -11.90
N ALA A 23 9.85 -5.14 -10.59
CA ALA A 23 10.98 -4.41 -10.05
C ALA A 23 12.33 -5.04 -10.47
N ILE A 24 12.43 -6.37 -10.51
CA ILE A 24 13.62 -7.08 -10.99
C ILE A 24 13.90 -6.77 -12.47
N LYS A 25 12.87 -6.62 -13.33
CA LYS A 25 13.07 -6.23 -14.73
C LYS A 25 13.72 -4.84 -14.83
N VAL A 26 13.25 -3.88 -14.04
CA VAL A 26 13.83 -2.53 -13.99
C VAL A 26 15.28 -2.57 -13.49
N LEU A 27 15.55 -3.34 -12.42
CA LEU A 27 16.89 -3.52 -11.89
C LEU A 27 17.85 -4.10 -12.95
N LYS A 28 17.45 -5.17 -13.64
CA LYS A 28 18.24 -5.81 -14.70
C LYS A 28 18.47 -4.89 -15.91
N ALA A 29 17.49 -4.05 -16.26
CA ALA A 29 17.62 -3.09 -17.35
C ALA A 29 18.67 -2.00 -17.08
N LEU A 30 19.07 -1.83 -15.82
CA LEU A 30 20.11 -0.87 -15.40
C LEU A 30 21.48 -1.51 -15.20
N GLU A 31 21.65 -2.79 -15.52
CA GLU A 31 22.98 -3.41 -15.55
C GLU A 31 23.88 -2.78 -16.63
N THR A 32 25.14 -2.62 -16.28
CA THR A 32 26.18 -2.13 -17.19
C THR A 32 27.42 -3.04 -17.10
N PRO A 33 28.40 -2.92 -18.02
CA PRO A 33 29.69 -3.60 -17.84
C PRO A 33 30.39 -3.22 -16.51
N GLN A 34 30.05 -2.08 -15.92
CA GLN A 34 30.60 -1.56 -14.68
C GLN A 34 29.80 -1.97 -13.44
N HIS A 35 28.50 -2.20 -13.56
CA HIS A 35 27.60 -2.54 -12.44
C HIS A 35 26.77 -3.79 -12.74
N LYS A 36 26.91 -4.80 -11.89
CA LYS A 36 26.17 -6.07 -11.94
C LYS A 36 25.39 -6.30 -10.66
N PHE A 37 24.23 -6.95 -10.76
CA PHE A 37 23.38 -7.27 -9.62
C PHE A 37 23.23 -8.78 -9.48
N GLU A 38 23.78 -9.35 -8.41
CA GLU A 38 23.58 -10.75 -8.06
C GLU A 38 22.37 -10.87 -7.13
N LEU A 39 21.32 -11.54 -7.62
CA LEU A 39 20.05 -11.65 -6.91
C LEU A 39 19.97 -13.01 -6.22
N ARG A 40 19.80 -13.01 -4.90
CA ARG A 40 19.45 -14.20 -4.12
C ARG A 40 17.99 -14.11 -3.70
N GLN A 41 17.15 -15.03 -4.17
CA GLN A 41 15.73 -15.05 -3.80
C GLN A 41 15.49 -16.03 -2.65
N GLU A 42 14.77 -15.60 -1.63
CA GLU A 42 14.46 -16.39 -0.42
C GLU A 42 13.01 -16.21 0.04
N LEU A 43 12.57 -17.05 0.99
CA LEU A 43 11.21 -17.04 1.54
C LEU A 43 11.10 -16.22 2.83
N ILE A 44 9.99 -15.51 2.96
CA ILE A 44 9.60 -14.78 4.18
C ILE A 44 8.07 -14.74 4.30
N GLY A 45 7.54 -14.68 5.51
CA GLY A 45 6.12 -14.56 5.78
C GLY A 45 5.38 -15.90 5.70
N GLY A 46 4.14 -15.85 5.23
CA GLY A 46 3.24 -16.99 5.13
C GLY A 46 3.77 -18.11 4.23
N CYS A 47 4.39 -17.77 3.09
CA CYS A 47 5.01 -18.76 2.22
C CYS A 47 6.20 -19.47 2.88
N SER A 48 6.93 -18.78 3.78
CA SER A 48 7.99 -19.40 4.59
C SER A 48 7.42 -20.30 5.67
N ILE A 49 6.30 -19.90 6.30
CA ILE A 49 5.58 -20.73 7.28
C ILE A 49 5.10 -22.02 6.62
N ASP A 50 4.49 -21.91 5.43
CA ASP A 50 4.01 -23.06 4.68
C ASP A 50 5.13 -24.05 4.33
N ALA A 51 6.32 -23.54 3.99
CA ALA A 51 7.46 -24.36 3.56
C ALA A 51 8.31 -24.90 4.71
N THR A 52 8.46 -24.14 5.81
CA THR A 52 9.48 -24.40 6.85
C THR A 52 8.93 -24.38 8.27
N GLY A 53 7.67 -23.98 8.47
CA GLY A 53 7.07 -23.77 9.78
C GLY A 53 7.52 -22.50 10.50
N LYS A 54 8.35 -21.65 9.88
CA LYS A 54 8.84 -20.37 10.43
C LYS A 54 8.52 -19.21 9.49
N SER A 55 8.22 -18.03 10.03
CA SER A 55 8.00 -16.82 9.22
C SER A 55 9.28 -16.30 8.56
N ILE A 56 10.45 -16.60 9.12
CA ILE A 56 11.76 -16.36 8.53
C ILE A 56 12.77 -17.33 9.15
N THR A 57 13.70 -17.86 8.35
CA THR A 57 14.74 -18.77 8.85
C THR A 57 16.03 -18.03 9.20
N GLU A 58 16.91 -18.68 9.94
CA GLU A 58 18.20 -18.08 10.33
C GLU A 58 19.13 -17.93 9.12
N GLU A 59 19.01 -18.82 8.14
CA GLU A 59 19.74 -18.74 6.87
C GLU A 59 19.36 -17.50 6.07
N VAL A 60 18.07 -17.13 6.06
CA VAL A 60 17.58 -15.91 5.39
C VAL A 60 18.03 -14.65 6.13
N LYS A 61 18.01 -14.67 7.45
CA LYS A 61 18.57 -13.59 8.29
C LYS A 61 20.05 -13.36 8.00
N GLN A 62 20.84 -14.43 7.94
CA GLN A 62 22.26 -14.34 7.61
C GLN A 62 22.48 -13.87 6.16
N ALA A 63 21.63 -14.29 5.23
CA ALA A 63 21.65 -13.79 3.85
C ALA A 63 21.44 -12.27 3.80
N ALA A 64 20.52 -11.75 4.60
CA ALA A 64 20.23 -10.32 4.66
C ALA A 64 21.41 -9.51 5.20
N LEU A 65 22.08 -10.00 6.25
CA LEU A 65 23.29 -9.39 6.81
C LEU A 65 24.48 -9.39 5.83
N ASN A 66 24.53 -10.37 4.93
CA ASN A 66 25.60 -10.53 3.95
C ASN A 66 25.31 -9.83 2.60
N SER A 67 24.16 -9.16 2.46
CA SER A 67 23.75 -8.50 1.23
C SER A 67 24.00 -7.00 1.29
N ASP A 68 24.27 -6.38 0.14
CA ASP A 68 24.41 -4.92 0.03
C ASP A 68 23.06 -4.20 0.18
N ALA A 69 21.97 -4.89 -0.16
CA ALA A 69 20.60 -4.43 0.07
C ALA A 69 19.60 -5.59 0.09
N VAL A 70 18.43 -5.34 0.69
CA VAL A 70 17.28 -6.25 0.71
C VAL A 70 16.10 -5.59 0.00
N LEU A 71 15.58 -6.21 -1.06
CA LEU A 71 14.30 -5.86 -1.66
C LEU A 71 13.23 -6.76 -1.06
N PHE A 72 12.23 -6.16 -0.41
CA PHE A 72 11.12 -6.85 0.21
C PHE A 72 9.79 -6.33 -0.36
N ALA A 73 8.83 -7.21 -0.67
CA ALA A 73 7.54 -6.76 -1.21
C ALA A 73 6.42 -6.75 -0.15
N ALA A 74 5.92 -7.91 0.28
CA ALA A 74 4.83 -7.95 1.27
C ALA A 74 4.78 -9.29 2.01
N VAL A 75 4.21 -9.31 3.22
CA VAL A 75 3.86 -10.54 3.96
C VAL A 75 2.43 -10.50 4.46
N GLY A 76 1.87 -11.67 4.73
CA GLY A 76 0.60 -11.86 5.42
C GLY A 76 -0.57 -12.16 4.48
N GLY A 77 -1.66 -12.60 5.10
CA GLY A 77 -2.92 -12.92 4.41
C GLY A 77 -3.86 -13.74 5.29
N PRO A 78 -5.16 -13.81 4.95
CA PRO A 78 -6.19 -14.44 5.79
C PRO A 78 -5.92 -15.90 6.15
N LYS A 79 -5.15 -16.62 5.32
CA LYS A 79 -4.76 -18.01 5.54
C LYS A 79 -4.05 -18.22 6.89
N TRP A 80 -3.31 -17.22 7.37
CA TRP A 80 -2.46 -17.35 8.56
C TRP A 80 -2.98 -16.52 9.75
N ASP A 81 -4.22 -16.04 9.72
CA ASP A 81 -4.76 -15.19 10.80
C ASP A 81 -4.73 -15.88 12.17
N ASN A 82 -4.99 -17.20 12.21
CA ASN A 82 -4.91 -18.00 13.45
C ASN A 82 -3.47 -18.20 13.97
N ALA A 83 -2.46 -17.92 13.13
CA ALA A 83 -1.04 -18.00 13.48
C ALA A 83 -0.45 -16.62 13.83
N ARG A 84 -1.25 -15.54 13.83
CA ARG A 84 -0.80 -14.21 14.27
C ARG A 84 -0.57 -14.22 15.79
N ARG A 85 0.66 -14.52 16.19
CA ARG A 85 1.11 -14.50 17.59
C ARG A 85 2.40 -13.69 17.68
N GLY A 86 2.28 -12.36 17.65
CA GLY A 86 3.43 -11.46 17.71
C GLY A 86 4.51 -11.77 16.67
N LEU A 87 5.72 -12.08 17.12
CA LEU A 87 6.90 -12.32 16.28
C LEU A 87 6.85 -13.62 15.47
N ASP A 88 5.97 -14.56 15.81
CA ASP A 88 5.91 -15.88 15.17
C ASP A 88 4.95 -15.92 13.96
N GLY A 89 4.11 -14.90 13.79
CA GLY A 89 3.20 -14.78 12.65
C GLY A 89 3.91 -14.35 11.35
N PRO A 90 3.20 -14.27 10.21
CA PRO A 90 3.76 -13.83 8.93
C PRO A 90 4.46 -12.46 9.02
N GLU A 91 3.79 -11.48 9.62
CA GLU A 91 4.30 -10.12 9.85
C GLU A 91 5.47 -10.10 10.85
N GLY A 92 5.50 -11.08 11.76
CA GLY A 92 6.58 -11.27 12.72
C GLY A 92 7.93 -11.55 12.06
N GLY A 93 7.95 -12.19 10.88
CA GLY A 93 9.18 -12.41 10.11
C GLY A 93 9.86 -11.10 9.70
N LEU A 94 9.07 -10.08 9.30
CA LEU A 94 9.58 -8.76 8.95
C LEU A 94 10.12 -8.02 10.19
N LEU A 95 9.42 -8.10 11.33
CA LEU A 95 9.89 -7.51 12.59
C LEU A 95 11.22 -8.14 13.06
N GLN A 96 11.32 -9.46 12.98
CA GLN A 96 12.56 -10.17 13.27
C GLN A 96 13.70 -9.72 12.34
N LEU A 97 13.44 -9.61 11.04
CA LEU A 97 14.44 -9.17 10.07
C LEU A 97 14.92 -7.74 10.32
N ARG A 98 14.00 -6.82 10.62
CA ARG A 98 14.32 -5.42 10.99
C ARG A 98 15.26 -5.35 12.18
N LYS A 99 14.97 -6.15 13.21
CA LYS A 99 15.81 -6.22 14.40
C LYS A 99 17.17 -6.86 14.12
N THR A 100 17.21 -7.96 13.35
CA THR A 100 18.46 -8.63 12.97
C THR A 100 19.41 -7.71 12.23
N MET A 101 18.90 -6.92 11.28
CA MET A 101 19.72 -6.00 10.48
C MET A 101 20.00 -4.65 11.17
N ASP A 102 19.41 -4.43 12.35
CA ASP A 102 19.40 -3.14 13.07
C ASP A 102 19.02 -1.94 12.16
N ILE A 103 18.06 -2.13 11.26
CA ILE A 103 17.57 -1.10 10.33
C ILE A 103 16.57 -0.15 11.02
N TYR A 104 17.10 0.58 12.00
CA TYR A 104 16.36 1.37 12.99
C TYR A 104 15.65 2.60 12.45
N ALA A 105 15.97 3.07 11.24
CA ALA A 105 15.34 4.26 10.66
C ALA A 105 14.56 3.90 9.41
N ASN A 106 13.23 4.02 9.45
CA ASN A 106 12.34 3.87 8.30
C ASN A 106 12.01 5.23 7.71
N LEU A 107 12.30 5.42 6.43
CA LEU A 107 12.06 6.62 5.64
C LEU A 107 10.88 6.37 4.71
N ARG A 108 9.85 7.21 4.82
CA ARG A 108 8.66 7.18 3.97
C ARG A 108 8.43 8.58 3.37
N PRO A 109 8.91 8.83 2.15
CA PRO A 109 8.71 10.11 1.48
C PRO A 109 7.23 10.28 1.09
N CYS A 110 6.70 11.49 1.26
CA CYS A 110 5.38 11.88 0.82
C CYS A 110 5.44 13.25 0.16
N SER A 111 5.04 13.30 -1.11
CA SER A 111 5.08 14.52 -1.90
C SER A 111 3.87 14.58 -2.80
N ALA A 112 3.23 15.75 -2.90
CA ALA A 112 2.13 15.95 -3.83
C ALA A 112 2.61 16.01 -5.30
N SER A 113 3.91 16.14 -5.55
CA SER A 113 4.49 16.20 -6.91
C SER A 113 5.16 14.90 -7.35
N SER A 114 5.44 13.98 -6.42
CA SER A 114 6.18 12.74 -6.66
C SER A 114 5.38 11.51 -6.21
N PRO A 115 5.32 10.43 -7.02
CA PRO A 115 6.01 10.25 -8.29
C PRO A 115 5.38 11.00 -9.48
N SER A 116 4.15 11.52 -9.33
CA SER A 116 3.52 12.37 -10.34
C SER A 116 2.46 13.26 -9.69
N ALA A 117 2.53 14.57 -9.99
CA ALA A 117 1.51 15.52 -9.58
C ALA A 117 0.12 15.19 -10.15
N SER A 118 0.05 14.55 -11.32
CA SER A 118 -1.25 14.13 -11.90
C SER A 118 -1.94 13.06 -11.05
N ILE A 119 -1.18 12.17 -10.41
CA ILE A 119 -1.72 11.14 -9.53
C ILE A 119 -2.29 11.76 -8.26
N ALA A 120 -1.52 12.60 -7.56
CA ALA A 120 -2.03 13.30 -6.38
C ALA A 120 -3.26 14.16 -6.73
N LYS A 121 -3.27 14.77 -7.92
CA LYS A 121 -4.40 15.58 -8.37
C LYS A 121 -5.69 14.79 -8.57
N GLU A 122 -5.60 13.56 -9.08
CA GLU A 122 -6.76 12.77 -9.46
C GLU A 122 -7.24 11.83 -8.35
N PHE A 123 -6.34 11.32 -7.52
CA PHE A 123 -6.64 10.28 -6.53
C PHE A 123 -6.65 10.77 -5.09
N SER A 124 -6.07 11.93 -4.79
CA SER A 124 -6.15 12.47 -3.44
C SER A 124 -7.61 12.77 -3.07
N PRO A 125 -8.08 12.34 -1.89
CA PRO A 125 -9.40 12.69 -1.38
C PRO A 125 -9.47 14.15 -0.88
N PHE A 126 -8.33 14.85 -0.81
CA PHE A 126 -8.25 16.21 -0.33
C PHE A 126 -8.45 17.24 -1.44
N ARG A 127 -8.86 18.44 -1.04
CA ARG A 127 -8.91 19.58 -1.97
C ARG A 127 -7.49 19.93 -2.42
N GLN A 128 -7.35 20.24 -3.71
CA GLN A 128 -6.04 20.42 -4.34
C GLN A 128 -5.24 21.56 -3.71
N GLU A 129 -5.89 22.66 -3.37
CA GLU A 129 -5.25 23.82 -2.74
C GLU A 129 -4.67 23.54 -1.33
N ILE A 130 -5.08 22.43 -0.69
CA ILE A 130 -4.56 21.96 0.59
C ILE A 130 -3.26 21.17 0.38
N ILE A 131 -3.23 20.28 -0.61
CA ILE A 131 -2.13 19.33 -0.82
C ILE A 131 -1.04 19.86 -1.77
N GLU A 132 -1.35 20.83 -2.63
CA GLU A 132 -0.38 21.38 -3.56
C GLU A 132 0.82 21.99 -2.82
N GLY A 133 2.02 21.50 -3.15
CA GLY A 133 3.28 21.89 -2.52
C GLY A 133 3.62 21.14 -1.23
N VAL A 134 2.87 20.11 -0.86
CA VAL A 134 3.27 19.19 0.22
C VAL A 134 4.51 18.41 -0.21
N ASP A 135 5.54 18.43 0.63
CA ASP A 135 6.80 17.71 0.41
C ASP A 135 7.50 17.47 1.76
N PHE A 136 7.46 16.22 2.23
CA PHE A 136 8.13 15.81 3.45
C PHE A 136 8.55 14.34 3.40
N VAL A 137 9.38 13.95 4.37
CA VAL A 137 9.72 12.56 4.63
C VAL A 137 9.48 12.24 6.10
N VAL A 138 8.77 11.14 6.36
CA VAL A 138 8.66 10.61 7.71
C VAL A 138 9.87 9.73 7.98
N VAL A 139 10.63 10.08 9.01
CA VAL A 139 11.71 9.27 9.60
C VAL A 139 11.18 8.68 10.90
N ARG A 140 10.85 7.39 10.83
CA ARG A 140 10.29 6.58 11.91
C ARG A 140 11.39 5.74 12.55
N GLU A 141 11.48 5.75 13.87
CA GLU A 141 12.24 4.73 14.60
C GLU A 141 11.58 3.37 14.42
N ASN A 142 12.31 2.33 14.04
CA ASN A 142 11.75 1.10 13.46
C ASN A 142 12.09 -0.19 14.23
N CYS A 143 12.92 -0.11 15.27
CA CYS A 143 13.45 -1.27 16.00
C CYS A 143 13.21 -1.22 17.53
N GLY A 144 12.51 -0.20 18.05
CA GLY A 144 12.21 -0.03 19.47
C GLY A 144 10.74 0.32 19.76
N GLY A 145 10.50 0.88 20.95
CA GLY A 145 9.16 1.30 21.38
C GLY A 145 8.20 0.13 21.64
N ALA A 146 6.90 0.43 21.65
CA ALA A 146 5.84 -0.52 21.99
C ALA A 146 5.84 -1.80 21.13
N TYR A 147 6.40 -1.74 19.92
CA TYR A 147 6.50 -2.87 18.99
C TYR A 147 7.43 -3.98 19.50
N PHE A 148 8.54 -3.59 20.13
CA PHE A 148 9.61 -4.51 20.56
C PHE A 148 9.76 -4.60 22.08
N GLY A 149 9.08 -3.73 22.82
CA GLY A 149 9.04 -3.77 24.28
C GLY A 149 8.37 -5.03 24.81
N ARG A 150 8.57 -5.27 26.11
CA ARG A 150 8.01 -6.43 26.80
C ARG A 150 6.50 -6.49 26.59
N LYS A 151 6.03 -7.68 26.21
CA LYS A 151 4.61 -8.02 26.04
C LYS A 151 4.13 -8.82 27.24
N VAL A 152 2.96 -8.47 27.77
CA VAL A 152 2.19 -9.29 28.72
C VAL A 152 0.81 -9.49 28.12
N GLU A 153 0.35 -10.73 28.05
CA GLU A 153 -0.97 -11.09 27.52
C GLU A 153 -1.53 -12.23 28.38
N ASP A 154 -2.28 -11.85 29.41
CA ASP A 154 -3.01 -12.73 30.32
C ASP A 154 -4.52 -12.68 30.00
N ALA A 155 -5.31 -13.58 30.58
CA ALA A 155 -6.74 -13.73 30.28
C ALA A 155 -7.59 -12.45 30.49
N THR A 156 -7.16 -11.53 31.34
CA THR A 156 -7.89 -10.28 31.68
C THR A 156 -7.01 -9.04 31.69
N TYR A 157 -5.74 -9.18 31.32
CA TYR A 157 -4.76 -8.10 31.37
C TYR A 157 -3.78 -8.20 30.23
N ALA A 158 -3.49 -7.09 29.57
CA ALA A 158 -2.45 -7.00 28.57
C ALA A 158 -1.64 -5.72 28.75
N MET A 159 -0.37 -5.76 28.37
CA MET A 159 0.54 -4.62 28.44
C MET A 159 1.61 -4.70 27.37
N ASP A 160 1.86 -3.56 26.72
CA ASP A 160 2.97 -3.35 25.80
C ASP A 160 3.89 -2.26 26.36
N GLU A 161 5.13 -2.60 26.67
CA GLU A 161 6.09 -1.63 27.18
C GLU A 161 6.52 -0.64 26.09
N TRP A 162 6.27 0.65 26.31
CA TRP A 162 6.64 1.73 25.37
C TRP A 162 7.90 2.47 25.83
N GLY A 163 9.04 1.77 25.79
CA GLY A 163 10.34 2.26 26.25
C GLY A 163 11.29 2.70 25.13
N TYR A 164 12.16 3.66 25.45
CA TYR A 164 13.29 4.10 24.62
C TYR A 164 14.49 4.49 25.49
N SER A 165 15.69 4.19 25.01
CA SER A 165 16.96 4.66 25.58
C SER A 165 17.50 5.89 24.83
N GLU A 166 18.38 6.67 25.47
CA GLU A 166 19.02 7.82 24.83
C GLU A 166 19.77 7.43 23.53
N PRO A 167 20.57 6.35 23.46
CA PRO A 167 21.26 5.95 22.23
C PRO A 167 20.31 5.64 21.06
N GLU A 168 19.15 5.03 21.31
CA GLU A 168 18.15 4.74 20.27
C GLU A 168 17.56 6.01 19.67
N ILE A 169 17.28 7.01 20.51
CA ILE A 169 16.74 8.29 20.07
C ILE A 169 17.83 9.10 19.34
N GLN A 170 19.07 9.09 19.84
CA GLN A 170 20.19 9.82 19.23
C GLN A 170 20.46 9.36 17.80
N ARG A 171 20.53 8.04 17.56
CA ARG A 171 20.86 7.50 16.22
C ARG A 171 19.82 7.87 15.16
N VAL A 172 18.53 7.79 15.48
CA VAL A 172 17.46 8.16 14.54
C VAL A 172 17.37 9.68 14.36
N THR A 173 17.70 10.46 15.39
CA THR A 173 17.79 11.92 15.30
C THR A 173 18.91 12.37 14.35
N ARG A 174 20.10 11.76 14.46
CA ARG A 174 21.22 12.02 13.54
C ARG A 174 20.83 11.72 12.10
N LEU A 175 20.17 10.58 11.87
CA LEU A 175 19.70 10.24 10.53
C LEU A 175 18.68 11.25 9.99
N ALA A 176 17.72 11.68 10.80
CA ALA A 176 16.78 12.72 10.41
C ALA A 176 17.48 14.04 10.04
N ALA A 177 18.51 14.43 10.79
CA ALA A 177 19.33 15.60 10.47
C ALA A 177 20.12 15.43 9.16
N GLU A 178 20.74 14.28 8.92
CA GLU A 178 21.43 13.99 7.65
C GLU A 178 20.49 14.02 6.45
N VAL A 179 19.25 13.54 6.62
CA VAL A 179 18.22 13.65 5.58
C VAL A 179 17.86 15.12 5.34
N ALA A 180 17.67 15.91 6.40
CA ALA A 180 17.37 17.34 6.30
C ALA A 180 18.47 18.13 5.58
N LEU A 181 19.74 17.79 5.81
CA LEU A 181 20.91 18.44 5.21
C LEU A 181 21.09 18.15 3.71
N ARG A 182 20.36 17.20 3.14
CA ARG A 182 20.37 16.94 1.69
C ARG A 182 19.63 18.00 0.88
N HIS A 183 18.96 18.93 1.55
CA HIS A 183 18.22 20.02 0.95
C HIS A 183 18.99 21.34 1.15
N ASP A 184 18.87 22.25 0.18
CA ASP A 184 19.46 23.59 0.23
C ASP A 184 18.37 24.66 0.02
N PRO A 185 17.99 25.44 1.06
CA PRO A 185 18.49 25.35 2.44
C PRO A 185 18.05 24.05 3.15
N PRO A 186 18.73 23.65 4.25
CA PRO A 186 18.34 22.46 5.01
C PRO A 186 16.88 22.47 5.42
N TRP A 187 16.22 21.33 5.27
CA TRP A 187 14.85 21.17 5.73
C TRP A 187 14.76 21.25 7.26
N PRO A 188 13.62 21.71 7.82
CA PRO A 188 13.40 21.61 9.26
C PRO A 188 13.19 20.14 9.67
N VAL A 189 13.63 19.79 10.88
CA VAL A 189 13.24 18.55 11.55
C VAL A 189 12.06 18.85 12.48
N ILE A 190 10.94 18.18 12.23
CA ILE A 190 9.71 18.27 13.01
C ILE A 190 9.62 17.01 13.88
N SER A 191 10.03 17.13 15.13
CA SER A 191 10.06 16.05 16.10
C SER A 191 8.70 15.87 16.75
N LEU A 192 8.12 14.69 16.54
CA LEU A 192 6.81 14.30 17.04
C LEU A 192 6.91 13.52 18.34
N ASP A 193 6.05 13.87 19.30
CA ASP A 193 5.99 13.20 20.59
C ASP A 193 4.62 13.37 21.27
N LYS A 194 4.45 12.77 22.45
CA LYS A 194 3.34 13.07 23.37
C LYS A 194 3.87 13.49 24.75
N ALA A 195 4.83 14.40 24.77
CA ALA A 195 5.60 14.76 25.98
C ALA A 195 4.74 15.35 27.11
N ASN A 196 3.56 15.87 26.79
CA ASN A 196 2.59 16.33 27.79
C ASN A 196 1.94 15.19 28.60
N VAL A 197 2.10 13.93 28.18
CA VAL A 197 1.58 12.75 28.88
C VAL A 197 2.70 11.73 29.15
N LEU A 198 3.40 11.28 28.11
CA LEU A 198 4.26 10.09 28.17
C LEU A 198 5.68 10.40 28.65
N ALA A 199 6.20 9.58 29.57
CA ALA A 199 7.58 9.66 30.05
C ALA A 199 8.61 9.39 28.93
N SER A 200 8.37 8.38 28.10
CA SER A 200 9.20 8.07 26.92
C SER A 200 9.28 9.26 25.97
N SER A 201 8.15 9.93 25.71
CA SER A 201 8.12 11.16 24.89
C SER A 201 8.84 12.35 25.53
N ARG A 202 8.85 12.49 26.86
CA ARG A 202 9.67 13.52 27.53
C ARG A 202 11.16 13.26 27.37
N LEU A 203 11.59 11.99 27.43
CA LEU A 203 12.97 11.62 27.12
C LEU A 203 13.30 11.89 25.65
N TRP A 204 12.43 11.44 24.74
CA TRP A 204 12.53 11.69 23.29
C TRP A 204 12.81 13.17 22.99
N ARG A 205 11.95 14.06 23.48
CA ARG A 205 12.09 15.51 23.29
C ARG A 205 13.45 16.03 23.75
N ARG A 206 13.86 15.72 24.99
CA ARG A 206 15.15 16.18 25.54
C ARG A 206 16.35 15.68 24.73
N VAL A 207 16.33 14.43 24.31
CA VAL A 207 17.45 13.83 23.55
C VAL A 207 17.51 14.41 22.14
N VAL A 208 16.37 14.53 21.46
CA VAL A 208 16.31 15.15 20.12
C VAL A 208 16.82 16.59 20.17
N GLU A 209 16.32 17.39 21.12
CA GLU A 209 16.73 18.78 21.30
C GLU A 209 18.23 18.90 21.55
N LYS A 210 18.77 18.11 22.50
CA LYS A 210 20.20 18.05 22.78
C LYS A 210 21.00 17.68 21.54
N THR A 211 20.66 16.59 20.85
CA THR A 211 21.40 16.11 19.68
C THR A 211 21.40 17.13 18.54
N ILE A 212 20.25 17.69 18.17
CA ILE A 212 20.18 18.67 17.07
C ILE A 212 20.95 19.95 17.44
N THR A 213 20.75 20.49 18.65
CA THR A 213 21.40 21.75 19.05
C THR A 213 22.92 21.63 19.20
N THR A 214 23.43 20.46 19.62
CA THR A 214 24.87 20.26 19.79
C THR A 214 25.58 19.79 18.51
N GLU A 215 24.95 18.93 17.71
CA GLU A 215 25.60 18.28 16.56
C GLU A 215 25.19 18.87 15.21
N TYR A 216 23.99 19.46 15.11
CA TYR A 216 23.41 19.96 13.86
C TYR A 216 22.78 21.36 14.02
N PRO A 217 23.50 22.37 14.53
CA PRO A 217 22.94 23.69 14.85
C PRO A 217 22.36 24.44 13.64
N GLN A 218 22.72 24.04 12.42
CA GLN A 218 22.18 24.56 11.15
C GLN A 218 20.80 24.01 10.78
N VAL A 219 20.33 22.93 11.42
CA VAL A 219 19.03 22.31 11.17
C VAL A 219 17.98 22.92 12.11
N LYS A 220 16.94 23.51 11.54
CA LYS A 220 15.83 24.05 12.33
C LYS A 220 15.03 22.92 12.98
N LEU A 221 14.97 22.90 14.31
CA LEU A 221 14.13 21.96 15.07
C LEU A 221 12.76 22.58 15.40
N VAL A 222 11.71 21.78 15.25
CA VAL A 222 10.35 22.08 15.69
C VAL A 222 9.82 20.88 16.47
N HIS A 223 9.24 21.10 17.65
CA HIS A 223 8.50 20.04 18.36
C HIS A 223 7.01 20.17 18.10
N GLN A 224 6.34 19.04 17.87
CA GLN A 224 4.92 19.00 17.57
C GLN A 224 4.29 17.77 18.25
N LEU A 225 3.14 17.94 18.90
CA LEU A 225 2.43 16.80 19.51
C LEU A 225 1.85 15.90 18.41
N ALA A 226 1.99 14.58 18.54
CA ALA A 226 1.62 13.59 17.52
C ALA A 226 0.13 13.62 17.14
N ASP A 227 -0.77 13.80 18.12
CA ASP A 227 -2.21 13.94 17.88
C ASP A 227 -2.54 15.23 17.13
N SER A 228 -1.91 16.35 17.50
CA SER A 228 -2.07 17.60 16.77
C SER A 228 -1.41 17.54 15.38
N ALA A 229 -0.32 16.79 15.20
CA ALA A 229 0.28 16.54 13.89
C ALA A 229 -0.69 15.79 12.97
N SER A 230 -1.43 14.81 13.49
CA SER A 230 -2.45 14.09 12.72
C SER A 230 -3.56 15.01 12.21
N LEU A 231 -4.01 15.97 13.03
CA LEU A 231 -4.95 17.00 12.60
C LEU A 231 -4.33 17.91 11.53
N ILE A 232 -3.12 18.41 11.77
CA ILE A 232 -2.40 19.28 10.83
C ILE A 232 -2.20 18.59 9.48
N MET A 233 -1.85 17.30 9.47
CA MET A 233 -1.67 16.50 8.25
C MET A 233 -2.91 16.53 7.36
N ALA A 234 -4.11 16.51 7.94
CA ALA A 234 -5.36 16.55 7.20
C ALA A 234 -5.77 17.97 6.76
N THR A 235 -5.45 19.00 7.57
CA THR A 235 -5.97 20.36 7.35
C THR A 235 -4.99 21.32 6.69
N ASN A 236 -3.69 21.18 6.96
CA ASN A 236 -2.61 22.03 6.46
C ASN A 236 -1.27 21.25 6.40
N PRO A 237 -1.18 20.17 5.61
CA PRO A 237 0.00 19.31 5.55
C PRO A 237 1.30 20.05 5.21
N ARG A 238 1.23 21.16 4.46
CA ARG A 238 2.41 22.00 4.14
C ARG A 238 3.17 22.52 5.34
N SER A 239 2.53 22.72 6.50
CA SER A 239 3.26 23.13 7.71
C SER A 239 4.15 22.02 8.27
N LEU A 240 4.02 20.80 7.75
CA LEU A 240 4.86 19.65 8.07
C LEU A 240 5.93 19.38 7.01
N ASN A 241 6.08 20.26 6.00
CA ASN A 241 7.14 20.14 5.01
C ASN A 241 8.52 20.11 5.67
N GLY A 242 9.33 19.11 5.31
CA GLY A 242 10.63 18.83 5.94
C GLY A 242 10.78 17.37 6.36
N VAL A 243 11.49 17.14 7.46
CA VAL A 243 11.72 15.80 8.02
C VAL A 243 10.88 15.61 9.26
N ILE A 244 9.84 14.78 9.18
CA ILE A 244 9.00 14.42 10.33
C ILE A 244 9.70 13.28 11.07
N LEU A 245 10.23 13.55 12.26
CA LEU A 245 10.92 12.57 13.10
C LEU A 245 9.97 12.05 14.17
N ALA A 246 9.70 10.75 14.19
CA ALA A 246 8.76 10.14 15.13
C ALA A 246 9.25 8.79 15.66
N ASP A 247 8.71 8.39 16.81
CA ASP A 247 8.91 7.03 17.33
C ASP A 247 8.20 5.98 16.47
N ASN A 248 8.31 4.70 16.86
CA ASN A 248 7.80 3.60 16.06
C ASN A 248 6.29 3.66 15.84
N THR A 249 5.52 3.87 16.91
CA THR A 249 4.07 3.87 16.84
C THR A 249 3.53 5.13 16.15
N PHE A 250 4.00 6.32 16.51
CA PHE A 250 3.53 7.56 15.90
C PHE A 250 3.98 7.68 14.44
N GLY A 251 5.20 7.25 14.14
CA GLY A 251 5.74 7.22 12.78
C GLY A 251 4.95 6.28 11.88
N ASP A 252 4.56 5.11 12.37
CA ASP A 252 3.69 4.16 11.65
C ASP A 252 2.38 4.83 11.24
N MET A 253 1.61 5.30 12.23
CA MET A 253 0.29 5.89 12.03
C MET A 253 0.32 7.10 11.09
N LEU A 254 1.28 8.02 11.28
CA LEU A 254 1.34 9.24 10.48
C LEU A 254 1.89 9.01 9.08
N SER A 255 2.78 8.05 8.90
CA SER A 255 3.26 7.70 7.56
C SER A 255 2.19 7.02 6.71
N ASP A 256 1.34 6.19 7.31
CA ASP A 256 0.17 5.62 6.64
C ASP A 256 -0.87 6.73 6.33
N GLN A 257 -1.10 7.65 7.28
CA GLN A 257 -1.94 8.83 7.04
C GLN A 257 -1.39 9.69 5.89
N ALA A 258 -0.06 9.88 5.81
CA ALA A 258 0.58 10.65 4.76
C ALA A 258 0.28 10.08 3.35
N GLY A 259 0.11 8.76 3.22
CA GLY A 259 -0.23 8.15 1.93
C GLY A 259 -1.58 8.59 1.36
N SER A 260 -2.50 9.05 2.22
CA SER A 260 -3.76 9.66 1.78
C SER A 260 -3.56 10.98 1.04
N ILE A 261 -2.44 11.67 1.21
CA ILE A 261 -2.14 12.93 0.49
C ILE A 261 -1.96 12.66 -1.00
N VAL A 262 -1.23 11.60 -1.35
CA VAL A 262 -1.08 11.14 -2.75
C VAL A 262 -2.36 10.44 -3.24
N GLY A 263 -3.14 9.88 -2.31
CA GLY A 263 -4.43 9.24 -2.59
C GLY A 263 -4.34 7.74 -2.88
N THR A 264 -3.13 7.18 -2.92
CA THR A 264 -2.90 5.75 -3.12
C THR A 264 -1.60 5.31 -2.45
N LEU A 265 -1.65 4.14 -1.79
CA LEU A 265 -0.44 3.46 -1.28
C LEU A 265 0.33 2.74 -2.41
N GLY A 266 -0.30 2.49 -3.56
CA GLY A 266 0.28 1.74 -4.68
C GLY A 266 1.52 2.38 -5.33
N VAL A 267 1.83 3.63 -4.96
CA VAL A 267 2.95 4.40 -5.52
C VAL A 267 3.96 4.88 -4.47
N LEU A 268 3.83 4.43 -3.23
CA LEU A 268 4.63 4.94 -2.11
C LEU A 268 5.69 3.92 -1.68
N PRO A 269 6.97 4.18 -1.97
CA PRO A 269 8.08 3.34 -1.53
C PRO A 269 8.49 3.67 -0.08
N SER A 270 9.27 2.79 0.53
CA SER A 270 9.96 3.07 1.80
C SER A 270 11.34 2.44 1.86
N ALA A 271 12.19 2.98 2.74
CA ALA A 271 13.54 2.48 2.99
C ALA A 271 13.79 2.38 4.50
N SER A 272 14.30 1.24 4.96
CA SER A 272 14.73 1.03 6.35
C SER A 272 16.25 0.90 6.39
N LEU A 273 16.93 1.78 7.13
CA LEU A 273 18.39 1.94 7.13
C LEU A 273 18.99 1.69 8.51
N ASN A 274 20.20 1.14 8.55
CA ASN A 274 20.98 0.87 9.77
C ASN A 274 22.11 1.88 10.02
N GLY A 275 22.22 2.93 9.20
CA GLY A 275 23.35 3.85 9.24
C GLY A 275 23.06 5.17 8.54
N LEU A 276 23.93 6.15 8.78
CA LEU A 276 23.78 7.49 8.24
C LEU A 276 24.00 7.48 6.71
N PRO A 277 23.01 7.91 5.91
CA PRO A 277 23.16 7.90 4.47
C PRO A 277 24.15 8.98 4.05
N GLY A 278 25.35 8.59 3.61
CA GLY A 278 26.40 9.51 3.13
C GLY A 278 27.61 9.70 4.05
N ASP A 279 27.70 8.98 5.17
CA ASP A 279 28.89 9.02 6.02
C ASP A 279 30.09 8.39 5.31
N LYS A 280 31.03 9.24 4.89
CA LYS A 280 32.31 8.82 4.28
C LYS A 280 33.26 8.14 5.27
N LYS A 281 32.99 8.24 6.58
CA LYS A 281 33.80 7.65 7.67
C LYS A 281 33.32 6.26 8.06
N LEU A 282 32.04 5.93 7.82
CA LEU A 282 31.56 4.55 7.91
C LEU A 282 32.22 3.75 6.78
N GLN A 283 33.20 2.91 7.13
CA GLN A 283 33.85 2.00 6.18
C GLN A 283 32.85 1.00 5.56
N THR A 284 31.68 0.84 6.19
CA THR A 284 30.55 0.02 5.76
C THR A 284 29.42 0.91 5.25
N ARG A 285 29.08 0.81 3.97
CA ARG A 285 27.88 1.46 3.39
C ARG A 285 26.63 1.04 4.19
N PRO A 286 25.65 1.92 4.46
CA PRO A 286 24.41 1.48 5.07
C PRO A 286 23.68 0.54 4.11
N TYR A 287 23.59 -0.73 4.46
CA TYR A 287 22.73 -1.68 3.75
C TYR A 287 21.34 -1.57 4.35
N GLY A 288 20.33 -1.54 3.48
CA GLY A 288 18.96 -1.24 3.86
C GLY A 288 17.98 -2.30 3.35
N LEU A 289 16.78 -2.25 3.90
CA LEU A 289 15.61 -2.97 3.40
C LEU A 289 14.66 -1.99 2.73
N TYR A 290 14.25 -2.29 1.50
CA TYR A 290 13.41 -1.42 0.68
C TYR A 290 12.10 -2.12 0.38
N GLU A 291 11.01 -1.49 0.77
CA GLU A 291 9.68 -2.11 0.74
C GLU A 291 8.58 -1.12 0.37
N PRO A 292 7.57 -1.54 -0.41
CA PRO A 292 6.40 -0.72 -0.65
C PRO A 292 5.63 -0.55 0.66
N THR A 293 4.91 0.57 0.79
CA THR A 293 4.09 0.82 1.99
C THR A 293 2.78 0.04 2.00
N HIS A 294 2.33 -0.49 0.85
CA HIS A 294 1.11 -1.30 0.76
C HIS A 294 1.32 -2.74 1.27
N GLY A 295 0.25 -3.37 1.75
CA GLY A 295 0.27 -4.78 2.16
C GLY A 295 0.23 -5.79 0.99
N SER A 296 -0.01 -7.06 1.33
CA SER A 296 0.00 -8.19 0.38
C SER A 296 -1.22 -8.28 -0.54
N ALA A 297 -2.26 -7.47 -0.31
CA ALA A 297 -3.51 -7.42 -1.10
C ALA A 297 -4.03 -8.80 -1.59
N PRO A 298 -4.33 -9.77 -0.69
CA PRO A 298 -4.61 -11.16 -1.08
C PRO A 298 -5.80 -11.35 -2.01
N THR A 299 -6.75 -10.41 -2.00
CA THR A 299 -7.95 -10.43 -2.85
C THR A 299 -7.67 -10.23 -4.33
N ILE A 300 -6.51 -9.68 -4.69
CA ILE A 300 -6.10 -9.41 -6.07
C ILE A 300 -4.83 -10.18 -6.47
N ALA A 301 -4.29 -11.00 -5.57
CA ALA A 301 -3.11 -11.82 -5.84
C ALA A 301 -3.36 -12.82 -6.97
N GLY A 302 -2.39 -12.97 -7.86
CA GLY A 302 -2.42 -13.84 -9.03
C GLY A 302 -3.33 -13.36 -10.17
N GLN A 303 -3.86 -12.14 -10.08
CA GLN A 303 -4.77 -11.57 -11.09
C GLN A 303 -4.07 -10.62 -12.07
N ASP A 304 -2.78 -10.34 -11.89
CA ASP A 304 -1.98 -9.45 -12.76
C ASP A 304 -2.49 -7.99 -12.79
N ILE A 305 -3.16 -7.57 -11.71
CA ILE A 305 -3.72 -6.22 -11.55
C ILE A 305 -3.05 -5.38 -10.45
N ALA A 306 -2.06 -5.95 -9.77
CA ALA A 306 -1.30 -5.23 -8.74
C ALA A 306 -0.47 -4.10 -9.35
N ASN A 307 -0.36 -2.98 -8.64
CA ASN A 307 0.45 -1.84 -9.05
C ASN A 307 1.93 -2.06 -8.68
N PRO A 308 2.86 -2.17 -9.65
CA PRO A 308 4.26 -2.40 -9.35
C PRO A 308 5.03 -1.12 -9.01
N VAL A 309 4.41 0.07 -9.12
CA VAL A 309 5.12 1.36 -9.03
C VAL A 309 5.84 1.54 -7.70
N ALA A 310 5.19 1.27 -6.57
CA ALA A 310 5.84 1.39 -5.26
C ALA A 310 7.10 0.50 -5.16
N MET A 311 7.01 -0.76 -5.59
CA MET A 311 8.14 -1.69 -5.58
C MET A 311 9.27 -1.26 -6.55
N ILE A 312 8.92 -0.69 -7.71
CA ILE A 312 9.91 -0.11 -8.64
C ILE A 312 10.60 1.10 -8.01
N LEU A 313 9.87 1.97 -7.32
CA LEU A 313 10.45 3.11 -6.62
C LEU A 313 11.31 2.67 -5.42
N CYS A 314 11.05 1.51 -4.80
CA CYS A 314 11.97 0.91 -3.84
C CYS A 314 13.34 0.59 -4.44
N VAL A 315 13.41 0.20 -5.72
CA VAL A 315 14.69 0.05 -6.44
C VAL A 315 15.41 1.39 -6.56
N ALA A 316 14.69 2.49 -6.80
CA ALA A 316 15.28 3.83 -6.80
C ALA A 316 15.86 4.21 -5.42
N LEU A 317 15.10 3.95 -4.35
CA LEU A 317 15.60 4.18 -2.98
C LEU A 317 16.83 3.32 -2.66
N MET A 318 16.86 2.07 -3.13
CA MET A 318 18.02 1.18 -2.99
C MET A 318 19.27 1.75 -3.65
N PHE A 319 19.15 2.22 -4.89
CA PHE A 319 20.23 2.88 -5.59
C PHE A 319 20.74 4.10 -4.80
N ARG A 320 19.82 4.93 -4.32
CA ARG A 320 20.14 6.16 -3.59
C ARG A 320 20.86 5.89 -2.26
N TYR A 321 20.34 4.99 -1.45
CA TYR A 321 20.76 4.87 -0.05
C TYR A 321 21.81 3.78 0.19
N SER A 322 21.73 2.62 -0.47
CA SER A 322 22.71 1.53 -0.26
C SER A 322 23.80 1.48 -1.31
N LEU A 323 23.47 1.75 -2.58
CA LEU A 323 24.45 1.57 -3.67
C LEU A 323 25.19 2.86 -4.05
N ASN A 324 24.76 4.01 -3.55
CA ASN A 324 25.29 5.35 -3.88
C ASN A 324 25.26 5.65 -5.39
N MET A 325 24.13 5.29 -6.03
CA MET A 325 23.85 5.35 -7.46
C MET A 325 22.71 6.36 -7.72
N GLU A 326 22.91 7.62 -7.34
CA GLU A 326 21.88 8.67 -7.42
C GLU A 326 21.39 8.93 -8.86
N ALA A 327 22.27 8.79 -9.86
CA ALA A 327 21.90 8.95 -11.26
C ALA A 327 20.90 7.86 -11.70
N GLU A 328 21.14 6.62 -11.31
CA GLU A 328 20.25 5.49 -11.58
C GLU A 328 18.95 5.59 -10.81
N ALA A 329 18.98 6.03 -9.55
CA ALA A 329 17.77 6.34 -8.77
C ALA A 329 16.87 7.33 -9.51
N ARG A 330 17.43 8.46 -9.97
CA ARG A 330 16.69 9.48 -10.74
C ARG A 330 16.15 8.95 -12.05
N ARG A 331 16.91 8.11 -12.76
CA ARG A 331 16.45 7.49 -14.01
C ARG A 331 15.20 6.63 -13.79
N VAL A 332 15.14 5.88 -12.68
CA VAL A 332 13.94 5.09 -12.33
C VAL A 332 12.78 6.01 -12.00
N GLU A 333 12.99 7.02 -11.15
CA GLU A 333 11.95 8.00 -10.77
C GLU A 333 11.38 8.75 -11.97
N ASP A 334 12.24 9.23 -12.87
CA ASP A 334 11.85 9.90 -14.10
C ASP A 334 11.10 8.97 -15.06
N ALA A 335 11.49 7.70 -15.16
CA ALA A 335 10.78 6.73 -15.98
C ALA A 335 9.36 6.48 -15.43
N VAL A 336 9.23 6.29 -14.11
CA VAL A 336 7.93 6.14 -13.45
C VAL A 336 7.06 7.37 -13.67
N ARG A 337 7.60 8.57 -13.45
CA ARG A 337 6.89 9.84 -13.67
C ARG A 337 6.38 9.96 -15.10
N LYS A 338 7.23 9.72 -16.10
CA LYS A 338 6.86 9.77 -17.53
C LYS A 338 5.74 8.78 -17.86
N VAL A 339 5.79 7.56 -17.34
CA VAL A 339 4.76 6.54 -17.55
C VAL A 339 3.43 7.00 -16.96
N LEU A 340 3.41 7.46 -15.71
CA LEU A 340 2.19 7.95 -15.04
C LEU A 340 1.60 9.18 -15.73
N ASP A 341 2.45 10.14 -16.11
CA ASP A 341 2.04 11.38 -16.80
C ASP A 341 1.54 11.11 -18.23
N SER A 342 1.96 10.01 -18.87
CA SER A 342 1.44 9.57 -20.17
C SER A 342 0.03 8.96 -20.10
N GLY A 343 -0.49 8.71 -18.89
CA GLY A 343 -1.79 8.08 -18.67
C GLY A 343 -1.74 6.54 -18.61
N LEU A 344 -0.56 5.92 -18.72
CA LEU A 344 -0.40 4.48 -18.50
C LEU A 344 -0.52 4.17 -17.01
N ARG A 345 -1.62 3.51 -16.64
CA ARG A 345 -2.03 3.30 -15.25
C ARG A 345 -2.59 1.90 -15.03
N THR A 346 -2.38 1.38 -13.83
CA THR A 346 -2.96 0.14 -13.31
C THR A 346 -4.38 0.36 -12.79
N PRO A 347 -5.16 -0.70 -12.50
CA PRO A 347 -6.57 -0.58 -12.12
C PRO A 347 -6.84 0.23 -10.85
N ASP A 348 -5.94 0.23 -9.87
CA ASP A 348 -6.01 1.07 -8.67
C ASP A 348 -5.95 2.58 -9.00
N LEU A 349 -5.32 2.92 -10.11
CA LEU A 349 -5.23 4.26 -10.68
C LEU A 349 -6.21 4.48 -11.85
N GLY A 350 -7.32 3.75 -11.88
CA GLY A 350 -8.38 3.89 -12.88
C GLY A 350 -7.99 3.48 -14.31
N GLY A 351 -6.81 2.88 -14.49
CA GLY A 351 -6.32 2.42 -15.77
C GLY A 351 -6.82 1.03 -16.16
N LYS A 352 -6.44 0.59 -17.37
CA LYS A 352 -6.84 -0.73 -17.93
C LYS A 352 -5.65 -1.66 -18.16
N TYR A 353 -4.44 -1.23 -17.82
CA TYR A 353 -3.23 -1.98 -18.10
C TYR A 353 -2.95 -2.97 -16.97
N TYR A 354 -2.82 -4.23 -17.37
CA TYR A 354 -2.38 -5.37 -16.56
C TYR A 354 -0.96 -5.70 -17.01
N ARG A 355 0.01 -5.59 -16.10
CA ARG A 355 1.46 -5.67 -16.37
C ARG A 355 1.98 -4.65 -17.41
N LEU A 356 3.22 -4.19 -17.23
CA LEU A 356 4.01 -3.73 -18.38
C LEU A 356 4.34 -5.01 -19.18
N SER A 357 3.46 -5.42 -20.10
CA SER A 357 3.72 -6.60 -20.93
C SER A 357 5.09 -6.42 -21.60
N SER A 358 5.93 -7.45 -21.48
CA SER A 358 7.36 -7.49 -21.81
C SER A 358 7.70 -7.38 -23.31
N THR A 359 6.93 -6.61 -24.05
CA THR A 359 7.13 -6.21 -25.45
C THR A 359 6.68 -4.77 -25.72
N THR A 360 6.28 -4.02 -24.70
CA THR A 360 6.12 -2.57 -24.84
C THR A 360 7.48 -1.96 -24.54
N GLU A 361 8.23 -1.66 -25.60
CA GLU A 361 9.30 -0.68 -25.51
C GLU A 361 8.77 0.52 -24.72
N ILE A 362 9.36 0.79 -23.55
CA ILE A 362 9.28 2.10 -22.96
C ILE A 362 9.84 3.03 -24.05
N PRO A 363 9.06 3.96 -24.63
CA PRO A 363 9.63 4.92 -25.56
C PRO A 363 10.52 5.82 -24.71
N LEU A 364 11.81 5.48 -24.65
CA LEU A 364 12.83 6.38 -24.14
C LEU A 364 12.85 7.56 -25.12
N PRO A 365 12.51 8.80 -24.72
CA PRO A 365 12.72 9.94 -25.57
C PRO A 365 14.21 10.26 -25.50
N PHE A 366 14.99 9.65 -26.37
CA PHE A 366 16.35 10.06 -26.70
C PHE A 366 16.31 10.86 -27.99
N ASP A 367 15.93 12.12 -27.88
CA ASP A 367 16.23 13.11 -28.91
C ASP A 367 16.85 14.32 -28.22
N HIS A 368 18.18 14.42 -28.33
CA HIS A 368 18.92 15.63 -28.77
C HIS A 368 20.46 15.44 -28.65
N TYR A 369 21.06 15.06 -29.79
CA TYR A 369 22.43 15.32 -30.35
C TYR A 369 23.70 14.64 -29.76
N PRO A 370 24.82 14.44 -30.55
CA PRO A 370 25.12 14.82 -31.95
C PRO A 370 25.58 13.70 -32.92
N LEU A 371 25.61 14.07 -34.21
CA LEU A 371 25.82 13.31 -35.46
C LEU A 371 27.20 12.62 -35.69
N SER A 372 27.93 12.19 -34.66
CA SER A 372 29.28 11.61 -34.84
C SER A 372 29.50 10.18 -34.34
N CYS A 373 28.45 9.41 -34.03
CA CYS A 373 28.59 8.01 -33.60
C CYS A 373 27.77 6.99 -34.42
N LEU A 374 27.19 7.37 -35.55
CA LEU A 374 26.42 6.45 -36.41
C LEU A 374 27.30 5.76 -37.48
N HIS A 375 28.46 5.27 -37.06
CA HIS A 375 29.21 4.24 -37.78
C HIS A 375 29.65 3.23 -36.72
N ILE A 376 29.27 1.96 -36.94
CA ILE A 376 29.39 0.83 -36.00
C ILE A 376 28.27 0.80 -34.95
N HIS A 377 27.10 0.24 -35.31
CA HIS A 377 26.34 -0.72 -34.48
C HIS A 377 25.19 -1.33 -35.31
N MET A 378 25.54 -1.87 -36.47
CA MET A 378 24.62 -2.60 -37.35
C MET A 378 25.20 -3.96 -37.75
N SER A 379 25.89 -4.65 -36.83
CA SER A 379 26.53 -5.94 -37.13
C SER A 379 26.54 -7.00 -36.02
N LEU A 380 25.62 -6.97 -35.05
CA LEU A 380 25.53 -8.06 -34.04
C LEU A 380 24.14 -8.71 -33.90
N GLN A 381 23.05 -8.06 -34.31
CA GLN A 381 21.72 -8.67 -34.28
C GLN A 381 21.35 -9.46 -35.55
N THR A 382 21.98 -9.17 -36.69
CA THR A 382 21.73 -9.93 -37.94
C THR A 382 22.46 -11.29 -37.97
N GLN A 383 23.53 -11.47 -37.18
CA GLN A 383 24.23 -12.75 -37.06
C GLN A 383 23.65 -13.68 -35.98
N GLN A 384 23.04 -13.14 -34.91
CA GLN A 384 22.36 -13.98 -33.91
C GLN A 384 21.00 -14.52 -34.38
N CYS A 385 20.30 -13.83 -35.28
CA CYS A 385 19.08 -14.37 -35.91
C CYS A 385 19.33 -15.55 -36.86
N LEU A 386 20.58 -15.80 -37.28
CA LEU A 386 20.93 -16.96 -38.10
C LEU A 386 21.37 -18.19 -37.28
N GLN A 387 21.65 -18.04 -35.98
CA GLN A 387 22.17 -19.13 -35.13
C GLN A 387 21.17 -19.75 -34.16
N GLN A 388 19.93 -19.25 -34.04
CA GLN A 388 18.88 -19.92 -33.25
C GLN A 388 17.75 -20.48 -34.13
N ARG A 389 18.14 -21.21 -35.18
CA ARG A 389 17.23 -22.01 -36.00
C ARG A 389 17.02 -23.43 -35.46
N GLU A 390 17.61 -23.78 -34.32
CA GLU A 390 17.54 -25.13 -33.73
C GLU A 390 17.15 -25.05 -32.24
N ALA A 391 15.87 -24.76 -31.94
CA ALA A 391 15.14 -25.23 -30.75
C ALA A 391 13.85 -24.40 -30.50
N MET A 392 12.83 -24.52 -31.35
CA MET A 392 11.45 -24.16 -30.95
C MET A 392 10.40 -24.97 -31.71
N PRO A 393 9.25 -25.28 -31.08
CA PRO A 393 8.19 -26.11 -31.65
C PRO A 393 7.49 -25.43 -32.85
N PRO A 394 6.95 -26.20 -33.81
CA PRO A 394 6.34 -25.67 -35.02
C PRO A 394 5.02 -24.96 -34.70
N GLY A 395 4.88 -23.67 -35.02
CA GLY A 395 3.55 -23.06 -35.13
C GLY A 395 3.39 -21.54 -34.97
N ILE A 396 4.37 -20.80 -34.44
CA ILE A 396 4.22 -19.35 -34.22
C ILE A 396 5.48 -18.62 -34.73
N PRO A 397 5.37 -17.74 -35.74
CA PRO A 397 6.51 -16.95 -36.20
C PRO A 397 6.83 -15.81 -35.22
N PRO A 398 8.10 -15.39 -35.13
CA PRO A 398 8.49 -14.21 -34.36
C PRO A 398 7.87 -12.93 -34.96
N ALA A 399 7.54 -11.97 -34.10
CA ALA A 399 7.09 -10.65 -34.51
C ALA A 399 8.13 -10.01 -35.45
N GLY A 400 7.72 -9.65 -36.67
CA GLY A 400 8.58 -9.05 -37.70
C GLY A 400 8.86 -9.90 -38.94
N SER A 401 8.27 -11.10 -39.10
CA SER A 401 8.38 -11.85 -40.35
C SER A 401 7.26 -11.45 -41.33
N CYS A 402 7.59 -10.87 -42.49
CA CYS A 402 6.63 -10.52 -43.56
C CYS A 402 5.90 -11.73 -44.22
N ALA A 403 5.82 -12.89 -43.57
CA ALA A 403 5.19 -14.09 -44.12
C ALA A 403 3.78 -14.28 -43.53
N MET A 404 2.75 -13.89 -44.29
CA MET A 404 1.36 -14.20 -43.93
C MET A 404 1.14 -15.72 -43.97
N ARG A 405 0.80 -16.34 -42.82
CA ARG A 405 0.36 -17.75 -42.75
C ARG A 405 -1.05 -17.82 -42.18
N LEU A 406 -1.98 -18.35 -42.98
CA LEU A 406 -3.39 -18.57 -42.61
C LEU A 406 -3.71 -20.06 -42.38
N GLU A 407 -2.69 -20.91 -42.26
CA GLU A 407 -2.88 -22.35 -42.05
C GLU A 407 -3.38 -22.66 -40.64
N GLY A 408 -4.37 -23.56 -40.54
CA GLY A 408 -4.78 -24.12 -39.25
C GLY A 408 -5.69 -23.22 -38.41
N LEU A 409 -6.20 -22.10 -38.94
CA LEU A 409 -7.14 -21.19 -38.26
C LEU A 409 -8.30 -21.91 -37.56
N GLU A 410 -8.79 -22.99 -38.15
CA GLU A 410 -9.95 -23.74 -37.64
C GLU A 410 -9.64 -24.50 -36.33
N LYS A 411 -8.36 -24.79 -36.08
CA LYS A 411 -7.87 -25.50 -34.90
C LYS A 411 -7.38 -24.56 -33.79
N MET A 412 -7.40 -23.24 -34.02
CA MET A 412 -6.93 -22.23 -33.08
C MET A 412 -8.04 -21.81 -32.11
N SER A 413 -7.68 -21.58 -30.85
CA SER A 413 -8.56 -20.96 -29.86
C SER A 413 -8.86 -19.49 -30.23
N ASP A 414 -9.96 -18.93 -29.71
CA ASP A 414 -10.34 -17.53 -29.99
C ASP A 414 -9.27 -16.52 -29.57
N LYS A 415 -8.51 -16.83 -28.51
CA LYS A 415 -7.37 -16.03 -28.07
C LYS A 415 -6.24 -16.05 -29.11
N GLN A 416 -5.87 -17.24 -29.60
CA GLN A 416 -4.83 -17.39 -30.62
C GLN A 416 -5.24 -16.78 -31.97
N LYS A 417 -6.52 -16.87 -32.34
CA LYS A 417 -7.07 -16.17 -33.52
C LYS A 417 -6.94 -14.67 -33.37
N LYS A 418 -7.25 -14.12 -32.20
CA LYS A 418 -7.13 -12.68 -31.92
C LYS A 418 -5.67 -12.22 -32.01
N GLU A 419 -4.75 -12.94 -31.39
CA GLU A 419 -3.30 -12.66 -31.43
C GLU A 419 -2.75 -12.73 -32.86
N LEU A 420 -3.16 -13.73 -33.64
CA LEU A 420 -2.77 -13.86 -35.06
C LEU A 420 -3.32 -12.69 -35.90
N MET A 421 -4.58 -12.28 -35.69
CA MET A 421 -5.17 -11.16 -36.40
C MET A 421 -4.51 -9.82 -36.04
N GLU A 422 -4.11 -9.63 -34.78
CA GLU A 422 -3.33 -8.46 -34.33
C GLU A 422 -1.92 -8.44 -34.95
N ALA A 423 -1.26 -9.59 -35.05
CA ALA A 423 0.03 -9.72 -35.74
C ALA A 423 -0.09 -9.39 -37.23
N ILE A 424 -1.05 -9.98 -37.93
CA ILE A 424 -1.33 -9.69 -39.36
C ILE A 424 -1.62 -8.20 -39.57
N SER A 425 -2.42 -7.58 -38.69
CA SER A 425 -2.71 -6.15 -38.77
C SER A 425 -1.47 -5.29 -38.58
N THR A 426 -0.53 -5.72 -37.74
CA THR A 426 0.72 -5.01 -37.48
C THR A 426 1.66 -5.11 -38.69
N ASP A 427 1.78 -6.29 -39.29
CA ASP A 427 2.60 -6.51 -40.48
C ASP A 427 2.08 -5.71 -41.69
N ILE A 428 0.75 -5.68 -41.89
CA ILE A 428 0.11 -4.85 -42.93
C ILE A 428 0.44 -3.37 -42.70
N ARG A 429 0.37 -2.90 -41.46
CA ARG A 429 0.66 -1.50 -41.12
C ARG A 429 2.13 -1.14 -41.36
N ALA A 430 3.05 -2.01 -40.96
CA ALA A 430 4.49 -1.83 -41.21
C ALA A 430 4.80 -1.80 -42.71
N PHE A 431 4.19 -2.70 -43.48
CA PHE A 431 4.33 -2.75 -44.93
C PHE A 431 3.82 -1.46 -45.60
N ILE A 432 2.63 -0.96 -45.22
CA ILE A 432 2.07 0.29 -45.76
C ILE A 432 2.97 1.49 -45.43
N LEU A 433 3.49 1.58 -44.20
CA LEU A 433 4.41 2.66 -43.81
C LEU A 433 5.71 2.62 -44.60
N CYS A 434 6.28 1.42 -44.80
CA CYS A 434 7.46 1.23 -45.63
C CYS A 434 7.20 1.68 -47.08
N LEU A 435 6.09 1.23 -47.67
CA LEU A 435 5.70 1.61 -49.03
C LEU A 435 5.53 3.12 -49.18
N HIS A 436 4.91 3.78 -48.19
CA HIS A 436 4.70 5.23 -48.16
C HIS A 436 6.01 6.01 -48.17
N GLU A 437 7.00 5.57 -47.39
CA GLU A 437 8.32 6.22 -47.37
C GLU A 437 9.11 5.99 -48.66
N HIS A 438 8.98 4.81 -49.28
CA HIS A 438 9.56 4.56 -50.61
C HIS A 438 8.91 5.39 -51.72
N ILE A 439 7.58 5.61 -51.67
CA ILE A 439 6.86 6.51 -52.59
C ILE A 439 7.34 7.96 -52.40
N LYS A 440 7.43 8.45 -51.16
CA LYS A 440 7.96 9.79 -50.86
C LYS A 440 9.39 10.01 -51.34
N ALA A 441 10.23 8.97 -51.24
CA ALA A 441 11.61 9.01 -51.67
C ALA A 441 11.79 8.89 -53.19
N GLY A 442 10.70 8.69 -53.95
CA GLY A 442 10.74 8.51 -55.41
C GLY A 442 11.33 7.17 -55.85
N ASN A 443 11.36 6.18 -54.95
CA ASN A 443 11.96 4.87 -55.19
C ASN A 443 11.02 3.88 -55.91
N ILE A 444 9.74 4.22 -56.04
CA ILE A 444 8.68 3.38 -56.65
C ILE A 444 7.84 4.26 -57.56
N ASP A 445 7.59 3.81 -58.80
CA ASP A 445 6.76 4.54 -59.79
C ASP A 445 5.27 4.16 -59.72
N ALA A 446 4.42 4.90 -60.44
CA ALA A 446 2.96 4.70 -60.42
C ALA A 446 2.52 3.34 -61.00
N GLU A 447 3.26 2.80 -61.96
CA GLU A 447 2.99 1.51 -62.60
C GLU A 447 3.20 0.34 -61.61
N GLN A 448 4.19 0.48 -60.71
CA GLN A 448 4.49 -0.49 -59.65
C GLN A 448 3.46 -0.49 -58.51
N THR A 449 2.58 0.52 -58.40
CA THR A 449 1.55 0.62 -57.35
C THR A 449 0.17 0.10 -57.74
N GLU A 450 -0.06 -0.19 -59.02
CA GLU A 450 -1.39 -0.53 -59.57
C GLU A 450 -2.00 -1.81 -58.97
N SER A 451 -1.15 -2.80 -58.65
CA SER A 451 -1.57 -4.06 -57.99
C SER A 451 -2.04 -3.86 -56.55
N PHE A 452 -1.55 -2.84 -55.84
CA PHE A 452 -1.96 -2.52 -54.48
C PHE A 452 -3.32 -1.82 -54.43
N ASP A 453 -3.60 -0.95 -55.40
CA ASP A 453 -4.91 -0.28 -55.52
C ASP A 453 -6.06 -1.28 -55.75
N GLN A 454 -5.80 -2.38 -56.43
CA GLN A 454 -6.77 -3.46 -56.61
C GLN A 454 -7.07 -4.20 -55.29
N VAL A 455 -6.06 -4.45 -54.45
CA VAL A 455 -6.22 -5.08 -53.13
C VAL A 455 -6.96 -4.15 -52.17
N VAL A 456 -6.65 -2.85 -52.18
CA VAL A 456 -7.35 -1.83 -51.38
C VAL A 456 -8.84 -1.76 -51.76
N LYS A 457 -9.16 -1.79 -53.07
CA LYS A 457 -10.56 -1.86 -53.54
C LYS A 457 -11.28 -3.14 -53.08
N LEU A 458 -10.58 -4.27 -53.06
CA LEU A 458 -11.13 -5.54 -52.57
C LEU A 458 -11.48 -5.47 -51.08
N ILE A 459 -10.58 -4.93 -50.25
CA ILE A 459 -10.76 -4.75 -48.80
C ILE A 459 -11.92 -3.78 -48.50
N GLN A 460 -12.02 -2.67 -49.24
CA GLN A 460 -13.12 -1.72 -49.11
C GLN A 460 -14.49 -2.32 -49.44
N GLY A 461 -14.54 -3.29 -50.38
CA GLY A 461 -15.77 -4.04 -50.69
C GLY A 461 -16.25 -4.93 -49.54
N THR A 462 -15.33 -5.54 -48.79
CA THR A 462 -15.63 -6.44 -47.66
C THR A 462 -16.11 -5.68 -46.41
N ASP A 463 -15.68 -4.43 -46.23
CA ASP A 463 -16.07 -3.58 -45.08
C ASP A 463 -17.58 -3.30 -45.04
N VAL A 464 -18.23 -3.15 -46.19
CA VAL A 464 -19.64 -2.71 -46.25
C VAL A 464 -20.63 -3.75 -45.73
N GLU A 465 -20.44 -5.03 -46.07
CA GLU A 465 -21.31 -6.14 -45.61
C GLU A 465 -21.08 -6.45 -44.12
N HIS A 466 -19.82 -6.51 -43.69
CA HIS A 466 -19.47 -6.77 -42.29
C HIS A 466 -19.95 -5.64 -41.35
N ARG A 467 -19.83 -4.39 -41.80
CA ARG A 467 -20.30 -3.22 -41.04
C ARG A 467 -21.83 -3.20 -40.89
N LYS A 468 -22.58 -3.62 -41.92
CA LYS A 468 -24.04 -3.80 -41.81
C LYS A 468 -24.42 -4.88 -40.79
N MET A 469 -23.70 -6.01 -40.78
CA MET A 469 -23.92 -7.09 -39.81
C MET A 469 -23.64 -6.64 -38.37
N LEU A 470 -22.50 -6.00 -38.13
CA LEU A 470 -22.11 -5.49 -36.81
C LEU A 470 -23.07 -4.40 -36.31
N THR A 471 -23.53 -3.52 -37.20
CA THR A 471 -24.51 -2.47 -36.85
C THR A 471 -25.83 -3.08 -36.35
N ARG A 472 -26.31 -4.15 -36.99
CA ARG A 472 -27.52 -4.89 -36.53
C ARG A 472 -27.30 -5.53 -35.17
N ARG A 473 -26.11 -6.10 -34.93
CA ARG A 473 -25.76 -6.74 -33.65
C ARG A 473 -25.66 -5.73 -32.50
N VAL A 474 -25.04 -4.57 -32.73
CA VAL A 474 -24.97 -3.46 -31.77
C VAL A 474 -26.36 -2.92 -31.44
N TRP A 475 -27.24 -2.81 -32.44
CA TRP A 475 -28.63 -2.38 -32.22
C TRP A 475 -29.40 -3.35 -31.31
N ARG A 476 -29.25 -4.67 -31.52
CA ARG A 476 -29.88 -5.70 -30.65
C ARG A 476 -29.38 -5.59 -29.19
N LEU A 477 -28.07 -5.47 -28.99
CA LEU A 477 -27.47 -5.34 -27.65
C LEU A 477 -27.91 -4.04 -26.93
N ARG A 478 -28.11 -2.94 -27.66
CA ARG A 478 -28.64 -1.69 -27.08
C ARG A 478 -30.08 -1.86 -26.57
N LYS A 479 -30.90 -2.64 -27.27
CA LYS A 479 -32.28 -2.94 -26.87
C LYS A 479 -32.33 -3.80 -25.60
N GLU A 480 -31.50 -4.83 -25.51
CA GLU A 480 -31.35 -5.67 -24.31
C GLU A 480 -30.88 -4.85 -23.10
N ARG A 481 -29.86 -3.99 -23.28
CA ARG A 481 -29.39 -3.09 -22.22
C ARG A 481 -30.48 -2.16 -21.70
N HIS A 482 -31.38 -1.69 -22.57
CA HIS A 482 -32.49 -0.83 -22.16
C HIS A 482 -33.52 -1.60 -21.32
N LEU A 483 -33.78 -2.87 -21.67
CA LEU A 483 -34.68 -3.75 -20.93
C LEU A 483 -34.17 -4.03 -19.52
N VAL A 484 -32.91 -4.44 -19.40
CA VAL A 484 -32.25 -4.71 -18.11
C VAL A 484 -32.23 -3.45 -17.22
N ARG A 485 -31.99 -2.26 -17.80
CA ARG A 485 -32.07 -0.98 -17.05
C ARG A 485 -33.49 -0.63 -16.60
N LYS A 486 -34.52 -1.10 -17.28
CA LYS A 486 -35.91 -0.91 -16.86
C LYS A 486 -36.23 -1.81 -15.66
N GLU A 487 -35.87 -3.09 -15.75
CA GLU A 487 -36.03 -4.07 -14.66
C GLU A 487 -35.28 -3.64 -13.40
N TYR A 488 -34.03 -3.17 -13.55
CA TYR A 488 -33.23 -2.68 -12.42
C TYR A 488 -33.85 -1.46 -11.73
N ARG A 489 -34.52 -0.57 -12.48
CA ARG A 489 -35.22 0.60 -11.91
C ARG A 489 -36.49 0.21 -11.16
N GLU A 490 -37.22 -0.80 -11.63
CA GLU A 490 -38.38 -1.35 -10.90
C GLU A 490 -37.95 -2.05 -9.62
N TYR A 491 -36.86 -2.83 -9.67
CA TYR A 491 -36.28 -3.45 -8.49
C TYR A 491 -35.90 -2.40 -7.44
N PHE A 492 -35.16 -1.36 -7.83
CA PHE A 492 -34.71 -0.30 -6.92
C PHE A 492 -35.86 0.46 -6.25
N ARG A 493 -36.94 0.77 -6.99
CA ARG A 493 -38.15 1.41 -6.42
C ARG A 493 -38.80 0.55 -5.34
N THR A 494 -38.83 -0.77 -5.54
CA THR A 494 -39.42 -1.71 -4.59
C THR A 494 -38.61 -1.75 -3.30
N THR A 495 -37.27 -1.73 -3.40
CA THR A 495 -36.36 -1.70 -2.25
C THR A 495 -36.46 -0.39 -1.47
N GLU A 496 -36.65 0.73 -2.16
CA GLU A 496 -36.79 2.05 -1.52
C GLU A 496 -38.10 2.16 -0.71
N ILE A 497 -39.21 1.61 -1.22
CA ILE A 497 -40.48 1.53 -0.49
C ILE A 497 -40.34 0.67 0.77
N LEU A 498 -39.65 -0.49 0.67
CA LEU A 498 -39.38 -1.36 1.82
C LEU A 498 -38.50 -0.67 2.87
N ALA A 499 -37.49 0.09 2.43
CA ALA A 499 -36.62 0.85 3.33
C ALA A 499 -37.40 1.95 4.09
N LEU A 500 -38.31 2.66 3.41
CA LEU A 500 -39.18 3.65 4.04
C LEU A 500 -40.14 3.02 5.06
N ALA A 501 -40.73 1.86 4.74
CA ALA A 501 -41.58 1.12 5.66
C ALA A 501 -40.80 0.66 6.91
N HIS A 502 -39.58 0.15 6.75
CA HIS A 502 -38.70 -0.21 7.86
C HIS A 502 -38.34 1.00 8.73
N LYS A 503 -38.00 2.13 8.12
CA LYS A 503 -37.70 3.38 8.84
C LYS A 503 -38.89 3.85 9.69
N SER A 504 -40.11 3.78 9.16
CA SER A 504 -41.32 4.12 9.92
C SER A 504 -41.55 3.16 11.10
N LYS A 505 -41.28 1.86 10.92
CA LYS A 505 -41.39 0.86 11.99
C LYS A 505 -40.36 1.10 13.11
N VAL A 506 -39.12 1.43 12.76
CA VAL A 506 -38.06 1.79 13.71
C VAL A 506 -38.44 3.04 14.52
N GLN A 507 -38.99 4.07 13.87
CA GLN A 507 -39.44 5.29 14.57
C GLN A 507 -40.57 5.03 15.58
N LYS A 508 -41.52 4.14 15.25
CA LYS A 508 -42.59 3.74 16.19
C LYS A 508 -42.03 2.98 17.39
N LEU A 509 -41.07 2.09 17.16
CA LEU A 509 -40.40 1.36 18.24
C LEU A 509 -39.61 2.32 19.14
N ASP A 510 -38.86 3.26 18.58
CA ASP A 510 -38.11 4.27 19.35
C ASP A 510 -39.04 5.12 20.26
N LYS A 511 -40.21 5.51 19.76
CA LYS A 511 -41.21 6.21 20.56
C LYS A 511 -41.71 5.35 21.73
N THR A 512 -42.01 4.08 21.46
CA THR A 512 -42.50 3.13 22.49
C THR A 512 -41.44 2.91 23.58
N VAL A 513 -40.18 2.77 23.19
CA VAL A 513 -39.05 2.63 24.13
C VAL A 513 -38.94 3.85 25.03
N LYS A 514 -39.06 5.07 24.48
CA LYS A 514 -39.03 6.31 25.26
C LYS A 514 -40.19 6.41 26.27
N GLU A 515 -41.40 6.01 25.87
CA GLU A 515 -42.57 5.98 26.75
C GLU A 515 -42.37 4.98 27.90
N LEU A 516 -41.83 3.79 27.62
CA LEU A 516 -41.51 2.79 28.64
C LEU A 516 -40.41 3.26 29.60
N LEU A 517 -39.36 3.90 29.07
CA LEU A 517 -38.29 4.47 29.91
C LEU A 517 -38.83 5.55 30.86
N ALA A 518 -39.75 6.40 30.41
CA ALA A 518 -40.39 7.41 31.26
C ALA A 518 -41.21 6.76 32.39
N GLN A 519 -41.91 5.66 32.11
CA GLN A 519 -42.65 4.91 33.14
C GLN A 519 -41.70 4.27 34.16
N VAL A 520 -40.56 3.72 33.72
CA VAL A 520 -39.55 3.15 34.62
C VAL A 520 -38.99 4.22 35.55
N VAL A 521 -38.69 5.42 35.04
CA VAL A 521 -38.21 6.54 35.86
C VAL A 521 -39.26 6.95 36.89
N ALA A 522 -40.53 7.08 36.51
CA ALA A 522 -41.61 7.43 37.44
C ALA A 522 -41.78 6.38 38.56
N LEU A 523 -41.68 5.09 38.22
CA LEU A 523 -41.72 4.01 39.21
C LEU A 523 -40.50 4.00 40.14
N GLN A 524 -39.33 4.42 39.66
CA GLN A 524 -38.13 4.59 40.50
C GLN A 524 -38.31 5.74 41.49
N GLU A 525 -38.85 6.88 41.06
CA GLU A 525 -39.15 8.02 41.93
C GLU A 525 -40.20 7.66 43.01
N GLU A 526 -41.26 6.93 42.62
CA GLU A 526 -42.27 6.46 43.58
C GLU A 526 -41.66 5.49 44.62
N ARG A 527 -40.75 4.61 44.18
CA ARG A 527 -40.03 3.71 45.08
C ARG A 527 -39.13 4.47 46.06
N GLU A 528 -38.45 5.52 45.62
CA GLU A 528 -37.62 6.36 46.50
C GLU A 528 -38.47 7.11 47.53
N LEU A 529 -39.62 7.66 47.13
CA LEU A 529 -40.57 8.31 48.04
C LEU A 529 -41.13 7.33 49.09
N LEU A 530 -41.43 6.09 48.69
CA LEU A 530 -41.84 5.04 49.61
C LEU A 530 -40.73 4.66 50.60
N HIS A 531 -39.46 4.64 50.15
CA HIS A 531 -38.31 4.42 51.03
C HIS A 531 -38.16 5.55 52.08
N LEU A 532 -38.22 6.81 51.64
CA LEU A 532 -38.16 7.98 52.53
C LEU A 532 -39.33 8.05 53.53
N SER A 533 -40.53 7.63 53.11
CA SER A 533 -41.68 7.53 54.01
C SER A 533 -41.51 6.41 55.05
N LYS A 534 -40.77 5.35 54.72
CA LYS A 534 -40.49 4.23 55.63
C LYS A 534 -39.45 4.66 56.67
N GLU A 535 -38.39 5.34 56.24
CA GLU A 535 -37.37 5.90 57.14
C GLU A 535 -37.96 6.91 58.14
N LYS A 536 -38.86 7.80 57.70
CA LYS A 536 -39.57 8.73 58.62
C LYS A 536 -40.50 8.03 59.61
N LYS A 537 -41.08 6.88 59.24
CA LYS A 537 -41.87 6.06 60.17
C LYS A 537 -40.99 5.35 61.18
N ASP A 538 -39.82 4.88 60.75
CA ASP A 538 -38.83 4.24 61.62
C ASP A 538 -38.16 5.24 62.58
N GLU A 539 -37.95 6.50 62.17
CA GLU A 539 -37.50 7.59 63.05
C GLU A 539 -38.55 7.99 64.09
N LYS A 540 -39.83 8.12 63.70
CA LYS A 540 -40.94 8.34 64.65
C LYS A 540 -41.18 7.16 65.58
N GLY A 541 -40.88 5.94 65.14
CA GLY A 541 -40.88 4.74 65.98
C GLY A 541 -39.80 4.81 67.06
N LYS A 542 -38.61 5.30 66.72
CA LYS A 542 -37.48 5.47 67.66
C LYS A 542 -37.66 6.65 68.62
N GLU A 543 -38.33 7.73 68.21
CA GLU A 543 -38.70 8.81 69.14
C GLU A 543 -39.75 8.36 70.18
N ASN A 544 -40.73 7.54 69.77
CA ASN A 544 -41.70 6.96 70.71
C ASN A 544 -41.13 5.86 71.63
N GLU A 545 -40.04 5.19 71.23
CA GLU A 545 -39.33 4.24 72.10
C GLU A 545 -38.40 4.92 73.13
N ASN A 546 -37.99 6.18 72.89
CA ASN A 546 -37.22 6.97 73.86
C ASN A 546 -38.10 7.69 74.91
N GLU A 547 -39.41 7.83 74.68
CA GLU A 547 -40.39 8.31 75.69
C GLU A 547 -40.96 7.18 76.57
N LYS A 548 -40.57 5.91 76.35
CA LYS A 548 -41.03 4.73 77.11
C LYS A 548 -39.90 3.90 77.74
N ARG A 549 -38.76 4.52 78.03
CA ARG A 549 -37.72 3.94 78.90
C ARG A 549 -37.78 4.55 80.30
N ASP A 550 -38.92 4.41 80.95
CA ASP A 550 -39.03 4.26 82.40
C ASP A 550 -39.90 3.01 82.61
N GLU A 551 -39.41 2.09 83.46
CA GLU A 551 -39.98 0.80 83.86
C GLU A 551 -39.57 -0.46 83.05
N ASP A 552 -38.50 -1.11 83.56
CA ASP A 552 -38.17 -2.55 83.49
C ASP A 552 -39.21 -3.40 84.26
N PRO A 553 -39.13 -4.75 84.28
CA PRO A 553 -38.84 -5.74 83.23
C PRO A 553 -39.91 -6.87 83.27
N GLU A 554 -39.92 -7.82 82.33
CA GLU A 554 -40.06 -9.26 82.64
C GLU A 554 -40.14 -10.18 81.41
N ASP A 555 -39.71 -11.39 81.72
CA ASP A 555 -39.44 -12.59 80.97
C ASP A 555 -40.71 -13.24 80.38
N HIS A 556 -40.62 -13.83 79.17
CA HIS A 556 -41.04 -15.21 78.91
C HIS A 556 -41.07 -15.58 77.41
N SER A 557 -40.38 -16.70 77.17
CA SER A 557 -40.43 -17.65 76.06
C SER A 557 -41.75 -17.81 75.28
N SER A 558 -41.61 -18.11 74.00
CA SER A 558 -41.91 -19.44 73.42
C SER A 558 -42.70 -19.43 72.10
N LEU A 559 -42.13 -20.20 71.17
CA LEU A 559 -42.78 -21.16 70.26
C LEU A 559 -43.50 -20.69 68.99
N ALA A 560 -43.02 -21.35 67.92
CA ALA A 560 -43.80 -22.04 66.89
C ALA A 560 -44.36 -21.18 65.73
N GLU A 561 -44.35 -21.62 64.47
CA GLU A 561 -43.66 -22.68 63.74
C GLU A 561 -44.18 -22.58 62.29
N GLN A 562 -43.43 -23.16 61.35
CA GLN A 562 -43.92 -23.81 60.13
C GLN A 562 -44.27 -23.02 58.84
N HIS A 563 -43.37 -23.26 57.86
CA HIS A 563 -43.60 -23.85 56.53
C HIS A 563 -44.34 -23.08 55.41
N ILE A 564 -43.64 -22.93 54.26
CA ILE A 564 -43.86 -23.56 52.93
C ILE A 564 -42.92 -22.81 51.95
N SER A 565 -41.76 -23.39 51.56
CA SER A 565 -41.50 -24.25 50.38
C SER A 565 -41.38 -23.51 49.03
N SER A 566 -40.12 -23.46 48.58
CA SER A 566 -39.54 -23.78 47.26
C SER A 566 -40.14 -23.26 45.94
N ASP A 567 -39.18 -22.81 45.12
CA ASP A 567 -39.09 -22.92 43.65
C ASP A 567 -39.90 -21.97 42.76
N GLN A 568 -39.17 -20.99 42.17
CA GLN A 568 -38.89 -20.99 40.73
C GLN A 568 -37.80 -19.96 40.39
N LYS A 569 -36.59 -20.47 40.12
CA LYS A 569 -35.62 -19.83 39.22
C LYS A 569 -36.05 -20.16 37.79
N GLN A 570 -36.18 -19.16 36.93
CA GLN A 570 -35.45 -19.04 35.65
C GLN A 570 -36.11 -18.02 34.74
N ASP A 571 -35.25 -17.40 33.94
CA ASP A 571 -35.50 -16.66 32.71
C ASP A 571 -36.27 -15.36 32.82
N LEU A 572 -35.51 -14.26 32.79
CA LEU A 572 -35.82 -13.08 31.98
C LEU A 572 -34.51 -12.32 31.70
N SER A 573 -33.74 -12.82 30.74
CA SER A 573 -32.79 -12.02 29.96
C SER A 573 -32.95 -12.38 28.49
N THR A 574 -33.72 -11.57 27.75
CA THR A 574 -33.52 -11.37 26.32
C THR A 574 -34.06 -10.01 25.93
#